data_AF-W1YG01-F1
#
_entry.id   AF-W1YG01-F1
#
_cell.length_a   1.000
_cell.length_b   1.000
_cell.length_c   1.000
_cell.angle_alpha   90.00
_cell.angle_beta   90.00
_cell.angle_gamma   90.00
#
_symmetry.space_group_name_H-M   'P 1'
#
loop_
_entity.id
_entity.type
_entity.pdbx_description
1 polymer ?
#
loop_
_entity_poly.entity_id
_entity_poly.type
_entity_poly.pdbx_seq_one_letter_code
_entity_poly.pdbx_strand_id
1 'polypeptide(L)' 'KVLMPSEGYEGVVKFVFENIPPLAVNACPPVLVGVGIATSVETAAVLSRKAILRPIGSRHPNPKAAELEVRL' A
#
# COMPACT_ATOMS: atom_id res chain seq x y z
N LYS A 1 2.59 9.54 2.18
CA LYS A 1 2.13 10.77 1.48
C LYS A 1 0.71 11.09 1.93
N VAL A 2 0.38 12.36 2.15
CA VAL A 2 -1.02 12.79 2.34
C VAL A 2 -1.59 13.04 0.94
N LEU A 3 -2.70 12.39 0.63
CA LEU A 3 -3.40 12.54 -0.65
C LEU A 3 -4.62 13.43 -0.47
N MET A 4 -4.94 14.23 -1.48
CA MET A 4 -6.21 14.95 -1.52
C MET A 4 -7.35 13.94 -1.73
N PRO A 5 -8.52 14.11 -1.10
CA PRO A 5 -9.66 13.21 -1.29
C PRO A 5 -10.07 13.04 -2.76
N SER A 6 -9.85 14.06 -3.59
CA SER A 6 -10.13 14.06 -5.02
C SER A 6 -9.22 13.12 -5.83
N GLU A 7 -8.04 12.75 -5.33
CA GLU A 7 -7.13 11.83 -6.03
C GLU A 7 -7.62 10.37 -5.97
N GLY A 8 -8.48 10.04 -4.99
CA GLY A 8 -9.09 8.72 -4.85
C GLY A 8 -8.09 7.56 -4.81
N TYR A 9 -8.55 6.37 -5.20
CA TYR A 9 -7.71 5.16 -5.25
C TYR A 9 -6.65 5.22 -6.35
N GLU A 10 -6.89 5.97 -7.43
CA GLU A 10 -5.89 6.15 -8.49
C GLU A 10 -4.65 6.90 -8.00
N GLY A 11 -4.84 7.91 -7.15
CA GLY A 11 -3.74 8.60 -6.48
C GLY A 11 -2.90 7.67 -5.60
N VAL A 12 -3.52 6.69 -4.96
CA VAL A 12 -2.81 5.67 -4.16
C VAL A 12 -1.95 4.79 -5.07
N VAL A 13 -2.53 4.27 -6.17
CA VAL A 13 -1.80 3.43 -7.14
C VAL A 13 -0.61 4.20 -7.70
N LYS A 14 -0.84 5.42 -8.18
CA LYS A 14 0.22 6.29 -8.69
C LYS A 14 1.32 6.52 -7.66
N PHE A 15 0.94 6.83 -6.41
CA PHE A 15 1.90 7.03 -5.33
C PHE A 15 2.78 5.79 -5.10
N VAL A 16 2.20 4.59 -5.06
CA VAL A 16 2.95 3.35 -4.86
C VAL A 16 3.95 3.12 -6.01
N PHE A 17 3.50 3.20 -7.25
CA PHE A 17 4.36 2.99 -8.43
C PHE A 17 5.44 4.06 -8.60
N GLU A 18 5.20 5.30 -8.18
CA GLU A 18 6.21 6.36 -8.24
C GLU A 18 7.28 6.22 -7.14
N ASN A 19 6.90 5.72 -5.95
CA ASN A 19 7.78 5.77 -4.77
C ASN A 19 8.44 4.44 -4.42
N ILE A 20 7.81 3.29 -4.69
CA ILE A 20 8.36 2.00 -4.31
C ILE A 20 9.55 1.56 -5.19
N PRO A 21 9.53 1.66 -6.53
CA PRO A 21 10.64 1.19 -7.36
C PRO A 21 12.01 1.77 -6.97
N PRO A 22 12.18 3.10 -6.74
CA PRO A 22 13.48 3.62 -6.33
C PRO A 22 13.90 3.15 -4.92
N LEU A 23 12.95 2.90 -4.02
CA LEU A 23 13.23 2.40 -2.66
C LEU A 23 13.58 0.91 -2.66
N ALA A 24 12.96 0.12 -3.54
CA ALA A 24 13.11 -1.32 -3.60
C ALA A 24 14.54 -1.76 -3.98
N VAL A 25 15.26 -0.96 -4.78
CA VAL A 25 16.65 -1.24 -5.17
C VAL A 25 17.56 -1.41 -3.95
N ASN A 26 17.31 -0.66 -2.88
CA ASN A 26 18.11 -0.70 -1.65
C ASN A 26 17.55 -1.66 -0.59
N ALA A 27 16.46 -2.37 -0.87
CA ALA A 27 15.75 -3.24 0.07
C ALA A 27 15.85 -4.74 -0.28
N CYS A 28 16.82 -5.13 -1.12
CA CYS A 28 17.08 -6.51 -1.56
C CYS A 28 15.86 -7.19 -2.22
N PRO A 29 15.60 -6.93 -3.51
CA PRO A 29 14.48 -7.54 -4.23
C PRO A 29 14.52 -9.08 -4.21
N PRO A 30 13.35 -9.76 -4.11
CA PRO A 30 11.98 -9.23 -4.15
C PRO A 30 11.52 -8.62 -2.81
N VAL A 31 10.81 -7.50 -2.88
CA VAL A 31 10.30 -6.77 -1.69
C VAL A 31 8.83 -7.08 -1.41
N LEU A 32 8.47 -7.16 -0.12
CA LEU A 32 7.08 -7.16 0.32
C LEU A 32 6.64 -5.72 0.62
N VAL A 33 5.54 -5.29 -0.01
CA VAL A 33 5.05 -3.92 0.12
C VAL A 33 3.75 -3.91 0.91
N GLY A 34 3.77 -3.30 2.10
CA GLY A 34 2.57 -3.02 2.89
C GLY A 34 2.03 -1.63 2.59
N VAL A 35 0.77 -1.52 2.19
CA VAL A 35 0.10 -0.23 1.94
C VAL A 35 -0.99 -0.01 3.00
N GLY A 36 -0.90 1.10 3.72
CA GLY A 36 -1.88 1.51 4.73
C GLY A 36 -2.54 2.83 4.33
N ILE A 37 -3.87 2.88 4.39
CA ILE A 37 -4.67 4.06 4.04
C ILE A 37 -5.52 4.43 5.26
N ALA A 38 -5.36 5.64 5.77
CA ALA A 38 -6.10 6.14 6.92
C ALA A 38 -6.18 7.67 6.90
N THR A 39 -6.97 8.24 7.81
CA THR A 39 -7.12 9.68 8.00
C THR A 39 -5.91 10.32 8.68
N SER A 40 -5.14 9.56 9.47
CA SER A 40 -3.88 10.02 10.08
C SER A 40 -2.69 9.21 9.60
N VAL A 41 -1.53 9.87 9.48
CA VAL A 41 -0.27 9.25 9.04
C VAL A 41 0.18 8.17 10.02
N GLU A 42 -0.02 8.38 11.32
CA GLU A 42 0.30 7.40 12.35
C GLU A 42 -0.50 6.11 12.17
N THR A 43 -1.80 6.22 11.96
CA THR A 43 -2.66 5.04 11.73
C THR A 43 -2.32 4.36 10.41
N ALA A 44 -2.06 5.14 9.35
CA ALA A 44 -1.64 4.60 8.06
C ALA A 44 -0.33 3.80 8.17
N ALA A 45 0.65 4.29 8.94
CA ALA A 45 1.91 3.59 9.19
C ALA A 45 1.71 2.30 10.00
N VAL A 46 0.83 2.31 11.00
CA VAL A 46 0.50 1.09 11.76
C VAL A 46 -0.19 0.06 10.83
N LEU A 47 -1.11 0.50 9.98
CA LEU A 47 -1.82 -0.38 9.05
C LEU A 47 -0.89 -0.95 7.97
N SER A 48 0.04 -0.15 7.43
CA SER A 48 1.00 -0.65 6.43
C SER A 48 1.90 -1.74 7.02
N ARG A 49 2.34 -1.57 8.29
CA ARG A 49 3.11 -2.58 9.02
C ARG A 49 2.28 -3.81 9.38
N LYS A 50 0.97 -3.68 9.60
CA LYS A 50 0.08 -4.85 9.74
C LYS A 50 -0.09 -5.58 8.42
N ALA A 51 -0.20 -4.86 7.31
CA ALA A 51 -0.39 -5.44 5.98
C ALA A 51 0.78 -6.34 5.56
N ILE A 52 2.03 -5.91 5.80
CA ILE A 52 3.23 -6.70 5.44
C ILE A 52 3.38 -7.99 6.27
N LEU A 53 2.75 -8.07 7.45
CA LEU A 53 2.79 -9.24 8.33
C LEU A 53 1.71 -10.29 8.01
N ARG A 54 0.84 -10.03 7.04
CA ARG A 54 -0.20 -10.99 6.65
C ARG A 54 0.41 -12.21 5.96
N PRO A 55 -0.19 -13.41 6.10
CA PRO A 55 0.26 -14.59 5.37
C PRO A 55 0.26 -14.33 3.86
N ILE A 56 1.36 -14.74 3.20
CA ILE A 56 1.50 -14.62 1.74
C ILE A 56 0.39 -15.43 1.07
N GLY A 57 -0.24 -14.84 0.05
CA GLY A 57 -1.38 -15.43 -0.66
C GLY A 57 -2.75 -15.12 -0.03
N SER A 58 -2.80 -14.53 1.18
CA SER A 58 -4.07 -14.05 1.73
C SER A 58 -4.56 -12.80 0.99
N ARG A 59 -5.88 -12.69 0.78
CA ARG A 59 -6.55 -11.50 0.22
C ARG A 59 -7.35 -10.77 1.28
N HIS A 60 -7.46 -9.46 1.15
CA HIS A 60 -8.24 -8.66 2.10
C HIS A 60 -9.74 -9.00 1.98
N PRO A 61 -10.51 -9.13 3.09
CA PRO A 61 -11.94 -9.49 3.02
C PRO A 61 -12.82 -8.39 2.42
N ASN A 62 -12.41 -7.12 2.54
CA ASN A 62 -13.10 -6.01 1.86
C ASN A 62 -12.85 -6.06 0.34
N PRO A 63 -13.89 -6.14 -0.51
CA PRO A 63 -13.74 -6.30 -1.95
C PRO A 63 -13.00 -5.14 -2.62
N LYS A 64 -13.17 -3.90 -2.15
CA LYS A 64 -12.46 -2.73 -2.71
C LYS A 64 -10.96 -2.77 -2.42
N ALA A 65 -10.60 -3.25 -1.22
CA ALA A 65 -9.20 -3.40 -0.85
C ALA A 65 -8.55 -4.58 -1.60
N ALA A 66 -9.27 -5.68 -1.77
CA ALA A 66 -8.81 -6.82 -2.56
C ALA A 66 -8.59 -6.46 -4.03
N GLU A 67 -9.48 -5.66 -4.62
CA GLU A 67 -9.30 -5.13 -5.98
C GLU A 67 -8.04 -4.26 -6.06
N LEU A 68 -7.80 -3.39 -5.07
CA LEU A 68 -6.59 -2.57 -5.01
C LEU A 68 -5.31 -3.43 -4.91
N GLU A 69 -5.33 -4.50 -4.11
CA GLU A 69 -4.22 -5.47 -4.02
C GLU A 69 -3.90 -6.17 -5.35
N VAL A 70 -4.84 -6.21 -6.30
CA VAL A 70 -4.64 -6.77 -7.66
C VAL A 70 -4.15 -5.70 -8.64
N ARG A 71 -4.44 -4.42 -8.37
CA ARG A 71 -4.03 -3.27 -9.20
C ARG A 71 -2.63 -2.75 -8.89
N LEU A 72 -2.08 -3.08 -7.72
CA LEU A 72 -0.72 -2.75 -7.26
C LEU A 72 0.26 -3.86 -7.67
#